data_AF-A0A151RQW9-F1
#
_entry.id   AF-A0A151RQW9-F1
#
_cell.length_a   1.000
_cell.length_b   1.000
_cell.length_c   1.000
_cell.angle_alpha   90.00
_cell.angle_beta   90.00
_cell.angle_gamma   90.00
#
_symmetry.space_group_name_H-M   'P 1'
#
loop_
_entity.id
_entity.type
_entity.pdbx_description
1 polymer ?
#
loop_
_entity_poly.entity_id
_entity_poly.type
_entity_poly.pdbx_seq_one_letter_code
_entity_poly.pdbx_strand_id
1 'polypeptide(L)'
;MAVEGEVQLRVNSRNWCKVVKVKHFKEWFPWLIPFFVILNVIVFIITMYVNECPKSRVRCIAPFLGRFSFQPFSENPLLGPSALTLLNMGALAVHKVVYEHQGWRLITCMWLHGGVFHLLANMFGLLVVGIRLEKEFGFVLIGLLFVISGFGGSLLSALFIGERISVGASGALFGLLGGMLSELLTNWSLYEKKLGALFTLVFIIVINLAVGVLPHVDNFAHIGGFLSGFLLGFVFLIRPQFGWIKQRNAPQPFSQTLIKPKFNKYQCISWVLALILLIVGFSTGLVALLRGVNANDYCSWCHYLSCIPTSRWSCNPKSSSCVVTFF
;
A
#
# COMPACT_ATOMS: atom_id res chain seq x y z
N MET A 1 24.80 0.16 24.38
CA MET A 1 26.02 -0.57 24.80
C MET A 1 26.07 -1.86 24.00
N ALA A 2 27.09 -2.03 23.15
CA ALA A 2 27.29 -3.26 22.40
C ALA A 2 27.91 -4.31 23.33
N VAL A 3 27.34 -5.51 23.37
CA VAL A 3 27.96 -6.66 24.06
C VAL A 3 28.77 -7.41 23.01
N GLU A 4 30.09 -7.31 23.08
CA GLU A 4 31.01 -8.11 22.28
C GLU A 4 31.01 -9.55 22.82
N GLY A 5 30.43 -10.48 22.07
CA GLY A 5 30.58 -11.91 22.32
C GLY A 5 31.70 -12.47 21.45
N GLU A 6 32.84 -12.80 22.04
CA GLU A 6 33.91 -13.55 21.38
C GLU A 6 33.60 -15.05 21.42
N VAL A 7 33.52 -15.71 20.27
CA VAL A 7 33.47 -17.19 20.19
C VAL A 7 34.90 -17.70 20.00
N GLN A 8 35.49 -18.27 21.06
CA GLN A 8 36.79 -18.94 20.98
C GLN A 8 36.62 -20.37 20.43
N LEU A 9 37.27 -20.66 19.30
CA LEU A 9 37.46 -22.03 18.80
C LEU A 9 38.91 -22.46 19.09
N ARG A 10 39.11 -23.55 19.82
CA ARG A 10 40.43 -24.09 20.17
C ARG A 10 40.76 -25.30 19.28
N VAL A 11 41.72 -25.17 18.36
CA VAL A 11 42.35 -26.30 17.63
C VAL A 11 43.85 -26.04 17.44
N ASN A 12 44.59 -27.15 17.37
CA ASN A 12 46.02 -27.41 17.57
C ASN A 12 47.07 -26.54 16.83
N SER A 13 48.29 -26.63 17.35
CA SER A 13 49.44 -25.70 17.39
C SER A 13 50.12 -25.18 16.11
N ARG A 14 49.54 -25.20 14.90
CA ARG A 14 50.30 -24.75 13.69
C ARG A 14 49.59 -23.93 12.61
N ASN A 15 48.35 -23.47 12.78
CA ASN A 15 47.72 -22.59 11.78
C ASN A 15 47.02 -21.39 12.42
N TRP A 16 47.45 -20.18 12.06
CA TRP A 16 46.82 -18.93 12.48
C TRP A 16 45.46 -18.77 11.78
N CYS A 17 44.36 -18.95 12.51
CA CYS A 17 43.04 -18.54 12.03
C CYS A 17 42.89 -17.02 12.19
N LYS A 18 42.70 -16.29 11.07
CA LYS A 18 42.19 -14.92 11.13
C LYS A 18 40.80 -14.94 11.77
N VAL A 19 40.68 -14.34 12.95
CA VAL A 19 39.38 -14.06 13.57
C VAL A 19 38.63 -13.09 12.67
N VAL A 20 37.66 -13.60 11.90
CA VAL A 20 36.75 -12.76 11.14
C VAL A 20 35.75 -12.16 12.14
N LYS A 21 35.92 -10.89 12.49
CA LYS A 21 34.90 -10.15 13.23
C LYS A 21 33.61 -10.17 12.40
N VAL A 22 32.63 -10.96 12.84
CA VAL A 22 31.27 -10.87 12.30
C VAL A 22 30.72 -9.54 12.78
N LYS A 23 30.67 -8.52 11.91
CA LYS A 23 29.94 -7.29 12.20
C LYS A 23 28.48 -7.68 12.41
N HIS A 24 28.00 -7.63 13.65
CA HIS A 24 26.57 -7.57 13.93
C HIS A 24 26.04 -6.33 13.19
N PHE A 25 25.29 -6.55 12.11
CA PHE A 25 24.59 -5.48 11.44
C PHE A 25 23.59 -4.90 12.44
N LYS A 26 23.70 -3.59 12.70
CA LYS A 26 22.77 -2.85 13.56
C LYS A 26 21.37 -3.00 12.96
N GLU A 27 20.41 -3.47 13.76
CA GLU A 27 19.02 -3.57 13.34
C GLU A 27 18.54 -2.19 12.86
N TRP A 28 18.04 -2.12 11.63
CA TRP A 28 17.48 -0.88 11.10
C TRP A 28 16.23 -0.53 11.91
N PHE A 29 16.22 0.67 12.50
CA PHE A 29 15.05 1.16 13.23
C PHE A 29 14.04 1.72 12.23
N PRO A 30 12.85 1.12 12.09
CA PRO A 30 11.84 1.60 11.17
C PRO A 30 11.23 2.89 11.71
N TRP A 31 11.30 3.96 10.91
CA TRP A 31 10.79 5.28 11.28
C TRP A 31 9.85 5.86 10.22
N LEU A 32 10.01 5.45 8.96
CA LEU A 32 9.22 6.00 7.85
C LEU A 32 7.77 5.56 7.93
N ILE A 33 7.51 4.29 8.24
CA ILE A 33 6.15 3.77 8.36
C ILE A 33 5.41 4.38 9.55
N PRO A 34 5.99 4.44 10.77
CA PRO A 34 5.42 5.23 11.86
C PRO A 34 5.18 6.70 11.49
N PHE A 35 6.09 7.33 10.75
CA PHE A 35 5.92 8.69 10.27
C PHE A 35 4.71 8.83 9.33
N PHE A 36 4.54 7.92 8.37
CA PHE A 36 3.35 7.91 7.51
C PHE A 36 2.06 7.74 8.30
N VAL A 37 2.05 6.91 9.34
CA VAL A 37 0.89 6.74 10.21
C VAL A 37 0.54 8.04 10.92
N ILE A 38 1.54 8.70 11.52
CA ILE A 38 1.36 9.99 12.18
C ILE A 38 0.84 11.04 11.20
N LEU A 39 1.42 11.12 9.99
CA LEU A 39 1.00 12.06 8.96
C LEU A 39 -0.47 11.87 8.57
N ASN A 40 -0.91 10.62 8.35
CA ASN A 40 -2.30 10.31 8.02
C ASN A 40 -3.27 10.69 9.15
N VAL A 41 -2.89 10.46 10.40
CA VAL A 41 -3.68 10.89 11.57
C VAL A 41 -3.79 12.41 11.63
N ILE A 42 -2.68 13.13 11.43
CA ILE A 42 -2.67 14.61 11.40
C ILE A 42 -3.58 15.14 10.28
N VAL A 43 -3.44 14.60 9.07
CA VAL A 43 -4.26 15.01 7.91
C VAL A 43 -5.75 14.73 8.17
N PHE A 44 -6.08 13.61 8.81
CA PHE A 44 -7.46 13.31 9.20
C PHE A 44 -8.00 14.30 10.24
N ILE A 45 -7.21 14.66 11.25
CA ILE A 45 -7.59 15.68 12.25
C ILE A 45 -7.86 17.03 11.58
N ILE A 46 -6.98 17.46 10.67
CA ILE A 46 -7.16 18.70 9.90
C ILE A 46 -8.44 18.62 9.05
N THR A 47 -8.68 17.49 8.38
CA THR A 47 -9.88 17.27 7.58
C THR A 47 -11.15 17.40 8.42
N MET A 48 -11.15 16.81 9.62
CA MET A 48 -12.28 16.92 10.56
C MET A 48 -12.48 18.33 11.07
N TYR A 49 -11.40 19.10 11.27
CA TYR A 49 -11.49 20.51 11.65
C TYR A 49 -12.14 21.37 10.56
N VAL A 50 -11.79 21.12 9.29
CA VAL A 50 -12.34 21.84 8.12
C VAL A 50 -13.78 21.42 7.82
N ASN A 51 -14.21 20.23 8.23
CA ASN A 51 -15.52 19.67 7.88
C ASN A 51 -16.73 20.51 8.36
N GLU A 52 -16.58 21.24 9.47
CA GLU A 52 -17.60 22.09 10.09
C GLU A 52 -19.05 21.53 9.96
N CYS A 53 -19.39 20.45 10.69
CA CYS A 53 -20.76 19.91 10.68
C CYS A 53 -21.73 20.91 11.35
N PRO A 54 -22.65 21.56 10.60
CA PRO A 54 -23.43 22.67 11.13
C PRO A 54 -24.60 22.16 11.98
N LYS A 55 -24.62 22.59 13.26
CA LYS A 55 -25.68 22.24 14.23
C LYS A 55 -27.10 22.67 13.83
N SER A 56 -27.25 23.59 12.87
CA SER A 56 -28.52 24.21 12.50
C SER A 56 -29.31 23.49 11.40
N ARG A 57 -28.70 22.57 10.65
CA ARG A 57 -29.37 21.87 9.53
C ARG A 57 -29.43 20.35 9.67
N VAL A 58 -28.54 19.75 10.45
CA VAL A 58 -28.38 18.29 10.53
C VAL A 58 -28.00 17.85 11.95
N ARG A 59 -28.50 16.68 12.40
CA ARG A 59 -28.13 16.08 13.68
C ARG A 59 -26.76 15.39 13.55
N CYS A 60 -25.68 16.16 13.75
CA CYS A 60 -24.30 15.65 13.74
C CYS A 60 -24.09 14.56 14.81
N ILE A 61 -23.18 13.62 14.53
CA ILE A 61 -22.77 12.59 15.49
C ILE A 61 -21.66 13.14 16.38
N ALA A 62 -21.68 12.79 17.66
CA ALA A 62 -20.75 13.27 18.67
C ALA A 62 -20.67 14.82 18.73
N PRO A 63 -21.79 15.53 19.00
CA PRO A 63 -21.82 16.99 19.02
C PRO A 63 -20.95 17.62 20.12
N PHE A 64 -20.56 16.84 21.13
CA PHE A 64 -19.65 17.24 22.20
C PHE A 64 -18.21 17.50 21.70
N LEU A 65 -17.84 17.00 20.52
CA LEU A 65 -16.53 17.24 19.89
C LEU A 65 -16.42 18.61 19.20
N GLY A 66 -17.50 19.41 19.17
CA GLY A 66 -17.49 20.75 18.58
C GLY A 66 -17.20 20.72 17.08
N ARG A 67 -16.11 21.36 16.64
CA ARG A 67 -15.71 21.40 15.22
C ARG A 67 -15.37 20.02 14.64
N PHE A 68 -15.01 19.06 15.50
CA PHE A 68 -14.63 17.70 15.09
C PHE A 68 -15.80 16.71 15.07
N SER A 69 -17.04 17.19 15.12
CA SER A 69 -18.22 16.33 15.01
C SER A 69 -18.31 15.68 13.63
N PHE A 70 -18.88 14.47 13.60
CA PHE A 70 -19.00 13.66 12.40
C PHE A 70 -20.32 13.95 11.67
N GLN A 71 -20.32 13.74 10.36
CA GLN A 71 -21.55 13.73 9.57
C GLN A 71 -22.48 12.59 10.02
N PRO A 72 -23.81 12.72 9.85
CA PRO A 72 -24.76 11.67 10.23
C PRO A 72 -24.50 10.38 9.44
N PHE A 73 -24.88 9.22 9.99
CA PHE A 73 -24.69 7.92 9.31
C PHE A 73 -25.40 7.81 7.96
N SER A 74 -26.43 8.62 7.71
CA SER A 74 -27.08 8.72 6.40
C SER A 74 -26.17 9.30 5.32
N GLU A 75 -25.22 10.15 5.71
CA GLU A 75 -24.23 10.74 4.81
C GLU A 75 -22.88 10.04 4.93
N ASN A 76 -22.46 9.67 6.15
CA ASN A 76 -21.18 9.04 6.44
C ASN A 76 -21.27 7.89 7.46
N PRO A 77 -21.43 6.63 7.02
CA PRO A 77 -21.37 5.46 7.90
C PRO A 77 -20.03 5.28 8.65
N LEU A 78 -18.91 5.83 8.19
CA LEU A 78 -17.59 5.57 8.77
C LEU A 78 -17.13 6.56 9.84
N LEU A 79 -18.02 7.41 10.35
CA LEU A 79 -17.71 8.44 11.33
C LEU A 79 -16.61 9.38 10.80
N GLY A 80 -16.97 10.27 9.89
CA GLY A 80 -16.01 11.17 9.25
C GLY A 80 -16.62 12.44 8.67
N PRO A 81 -15.89 13.10 7.76
CA PRO A 81 -16.31 14.34 7.12
C PRO A 81 -17.28 14.11 5.94
N SER A 82 -17.77 15.19 5.35
CA SER A 82 -18.57 15.18 4.11
C SER A 82 -17.68 14.97 2.87
N ALA A 83 -18.30 14.58 1.74
CA ALA A 83 -17.61 14.43 0.44
C ALA A 83 -17.00 15.76 0.02
N LEU A 84 -17.75 16.84 0.23
CA LEU A 84 -17.33 18.18 -0.16
C LEU A 84 -16.05 18.57 0.56
N THR A 85 -15.97 18.28 1.87
CA THR A 85 -14.75 18.51 2.65
C THR A 85 -13.58 17.70 2.10
N LEU A 86 -13.77 16.41 1.82
CA LEU A 86 -12.71 15.56 1.24
C LEU A 86 -12.27 16.07 -0.14
N LEU A 87 -13.22 16.48 -0.99
CA LEU A 87 -12.96 17.05 -2.30
C LEU A 87 -12.14 18.34 -2.20
N ASN A 88 -12.47 19.22 -1.25
CA ASN A 88 -11.71 20.45 -0.99
C ASN A 88 -10.30 20.14 -0.47
N MET A 89 -10.16 19.11 0.36
CA MET A 89 -8.88 18.69 0.94
C MET A 89 -7.95 17.95 -0.02
N GLY A 90 -8.44 17.57 -1.21
CA GLY A 90 -7.59 16.93 -2.23
C GLY A 90 -7.95 15.50 -2.58
N ALA A 91 -9.20 15.07 -2.33
CA ALA A 91 -9.67 13.76 -2.77
C ALA A 91 -9.55 13.61 -4.29
N LEU A 92 -9.35 12.37 -4.73
CA LEU A 92 -9.30 12.04 -6.14
C LEU A 92 -10.70 12.20 -6.72
N ALA A 93 -10.82 13.03 -7.76
CA ALA A 93 -12.03 13.24 -8.52
C ALA A 93 -11.66 13.42 -9.98
N VAL A 94 -12.15 12.52 -10.86
CA VAL A 94 -11.74 12.45 -12.27
C VAL A 94 -11.97 13.78 -12.99
N HIS A 95 -13.13 14.42 -12.76
CA HIS A 95 -13.44 15.72 -13.36
C HIS A 95 -12.37 16.78 -13.02
N LYS A 96 -11.91 16.84 -11.77
CA LYS A 96 -10.90 17.81 -11.33
C LYS A 96 -9.51 17.50 -11.89
N VAL A 97 -9.16 16.22 -12.05
CA VAL A 97 -7.88 15.80 -12.61
C VAL A 97 -7.81 16.12 -14.11
N VAL A 98 -8.85 15.74 -14.85
CA VAL A 98 -8.87 15.81 -16.31
C VAL A 98 -9.18 17.22 -16.82
N TYR A 99 -10.23 17.87 -16.29
CA TYR A 99 -10.72 19.15 -16.82
C TYR A 99 -10.20 20.37 -16.06
N GLU A 100 -9.90 20.24 -14.76
CA GLU A 100 -9.31 21.33 -13.97
C GLU A 100 -7.78 21.21 -13.80
N HIS A 101 -7.16 20.22 -14.46
CA HIS A 101 -5.72 19.95 -14.45
C HIS A 101 -5.11 19.75 -13.04
N GLN A 102 -5.89 19.25 -12.08
CA GLN A 102 -5.46 19.04 -10.70
C GLN A 102 -4.81 17.66 -10.50
N GLY A 103 -3.77 17.35 -11.29
CA GLY A 103 -3.09 16.04 -11.29
C GLY A 103 -2.45 15.65 -9.95
N TRP A 104 -2.15 16.64 -9.09
CA TRP A 104 -1.67 16.42 -7.73
C TRP A 104 -2.65 15.59 -6.87
N ARG A 105 -3.94 15.55 -7.24
CA ARG A 105 -4.97 14.73 -6.58
C ARG A 105 -4.70 13.24 -6.63
N LEU A 106 -3.93 12.76 -7.62
CA LEU A 106 -3.49 11.37 -7.72
C LEU A 106 -2.52 10.96 -6.60
N ILE A 107 -1.93 11.93 -5.90
CA ILE A 107 -1.00 11.71 -4.79
C ILE A 107 -1.64 12.13 -3.47
N THR A 108 -2.33 13.27 -3.42
CA THR A 108 -2.92 13.76 -2.16
C THR A 108 -4.03 12.87 -1.63
N CYS A 109 -4.80 12.21 -2.50
CA CYS A 109 -5.87 11.31 -2.08
C CYS A 109 -5.40 10.18 -1.17
N MET A 110 -4.14 9.74 -1.32
CA MET A 110 -3.55 8.66 -0.52
C MET A 110 -3.42 9.02 0.97
N TRP A 111 -3.40 10.31 1.30
CA TRP A 111 -3.21 10.80 2.66
C TRP A 111 -4.53 11.16 3.36
N LEU A 112 -5.63 11.17 2.61
CA LEU A 112 -6.98 11.49 3.10
C LEU A 112 -7.73 10.23 3.50
N HIS A 113 -8.63 10.33 4.45
CA HIS A 113 -9.43 9.20 4.93
C HIS A 113 -10.89 9.61 5.13
N GLY A 114 -11.82 8.79 4.62
CA GLY A 114 -13.26 9.04 4.71
C GLY A 114 -13.89 8.93 6.10
N GLY A 115 -13.20 8.36 7.09
CA GLY A 115 -13.73 8.20 8.45
C GLY A 115 -12.77 7.53 9.41
N VAL A 116 -13.17 7.45 10.68
CA VAL A 116 -12.36 6.86 11.76
C VAL A 116 -12.10 5.38 11.53
N PHE A 117 -13.13 4.61 11.18
CA PHE A 117 -12.96 3.16 10.94
C PHE A 117 -12.01 2.89 9.77
N HIS A 118 -12.15 3.67 8.69
CA HIS A 118 -11.27 3.60 7.53
C HIS A 118 -9.81 3.88 7.92
N LEU A 119 -9.56 4.97 8.66
CA LEU A 119 -8.24 5.35 9.13
C LEU A 119 -7.63 4.25 9.99
N LEU A 120 -8.36 3.74 10.99
CA LEU A 120 -7.86 2.70 11.89
C LEU A 120 -7.45 1.42 11.14
N ALA A 121 -8.28 0.95 10.20
CA ALA A 121 -7.98 -0.23 9.41
C ALA A 121 -6.69 -0.04 8.58
N ASN A 122 -6.55 1.12 7.93
CA ASN A 122 -5.35 1.44 7.13
C ASN A 122 -4.10 1.54 7.99
N MET A 123 -4.16 2.26 9.12
CA MET A 123 -3.01 2.45 9.98
C MET A 123 -2.56 1.13 10.62
N PHE A 124 -3.51 0.29 11.02
CA PHE A 124 -3.20 -1.06 11.51
C PHE A 124 -2.50 -1.89 10.43
N GLY A 125 -3.05 -1.95 9.22
CA GLY A 125 -2.44 -2.67 8.10
C GLY A 125 -1.05 -2.14 7.76
N LEU A 126 -0.88 -0.83 7.73
CA LEU A 126 0.40 -0.17 7.43
C LEU A 126 1.46 -0.44 8.50
N LEU A 127 1.09 -0.46 9.79
CA LEU A 127 2.01 -0.82 10.86
C LEU A 127 2.42 -2.30 10.79
N VAL A 128 1.48 -3.21 10.55
CA VAL A 128 1.78 -4.66 10.51
C VAL A 128 2.65 -5.01 9.31
N VAL A 129 2.27 -4.54 8.11
CA VAL A 129 2.95 -4.88 6.85
C VAL A 129 4.17 -4.00 6.62
N GLY A 130 3.99 -2.69 6.76
CA GLY A 130 5.01 -1.69 6.45
C GLY A 130 6.22 -1.79 7.36
N ILE A 131 6.04 -1.91 8.69
CA ILE A 131 7.19 -2.00 9.62
C ILE A 131 8.05 -3.22 9.30
N ARG A 132 7.41 -4.36 8.99
CA ARG A 132 8.13 -5.58 8.61
C ARG A 132 8.97 -5.33 7.36
N LEU A 133 8.37 -4.80 6.30
CA LEU A 133 9.06 -4.51 5.05
C LEU A 133 10.18 -3.47 5.22
N GLU A 134 9.95 -2.42 6.01
CA GLU A 134 10.96 -1.38 6.27
C GLU A 134 12.17 -1.96 7.00
N LYS A 135 11.95 -2.86 7.96
CA LYS A 135 13.04 -3.58 8.65
C LYS A 135 13.81 -4.51 7.72
N GLU A 136 13.17 -5.09 6.69
CA GLU A 136 13.79 -6.07 5.79
C GLU A 136 14.52 -5.43 4.60
N PHE A 137 14.02 -4.29 4.10
CA PHE A 137 14.50 -3.66 2.86
C PHE A 137 14.97 -2.21 3.00
N GLY A 138 14.73 -1.59 4.17
CA GLY A 138 15.08 -0.20 4.44
C GLY A 138 14.03 0.80 3.94
N PHE A 139 14.02 1.97 4.57
CA PHE A 139 13.01 3.00 4.36
C PHE A 139 12.93 3.55 2.92
N VAL A 140 14.05 3.65 2.19
CA VAL A 140 14.04 4.23 0.84
C VAL A 140 13.22 3.37 -0.12
N LEU A 141 13.47 2.06 -0.15
CA LEU A 141 12.78 1.14 -1.04
C LEU A 141 11.30 1.03 -0.69
N ILE A 142 10.98 0.98 0.61
CA ILE A 142 9.59 0.88 1.07
C ILE A 142 8.82 2.19 0.87
N GLY A 143 9.48 3.34 1.04
CA GLY A 143 8.89 4.64 0.72
C GLY A 143 8.55 4.77 -0.76
N LEU A 144 9.49 4.41 -1.65
CA LEU A 144 9.26 4.41 -3.10
C LEU A 144 8.17 3.41 -3.49
N LEU A 145 8.20 2.19 -2.93
CA LEU A 145 7.18 1.18 -3.17
C LEU A 145 5.80 1.68 -2.75
N PHE A 146 5.68 2.30 -1.58
CA PHE A 146 4.43 2.86 -1.07
C PHE A 146 3.88 3.96 -1.99
N VAL A 147 4.68 4.97 -2.31
CA VAL A 147 4.22 6.13 -3.09
C VAL A 147 3.89 5.76 -4.54
N ILE A 148 4.75 5.00 -5.21
CA ILE A 148 4.53 4.64 -6.62
C ILE A 148 3.36 3.66 -6.75
N SER A 149 3.21 2.70 -5.82
CA SER A 149 2.06 1.80 -5.85
C SER A 149 0.76 2.53 -5.55
N GLY A 150 0.75 3.45 -4.58
CA GLY A 150 -0.43 4.26 -4.30
C GLY A 150 -0.81 5.17 -5.47
N PHE A 151 0.16 5.72 -6.20
CA PHE A 151 -0.08 6.41 -7.47
C PHE A 151 -0.71 5.48 -8.52
N GLY A 152 -0.23 4.23 -8.65
CA GLY A 152 -0.82 3.24 -9.56
C GLY A 152 -2.24 2.83 -9.17
N GLY A 153 -2.52 2.74 -7.88
CA GLY A 153 -3.89 2.58 -7.37
C GLY A 153 -4.78 3.75 -7.78
N SER A 154 -4.32 4.98 -7.53
CA SER A 154 -5.06 6.20 -7.85
C SER A 154 -5.27 6.37 -9.37
N LEU A 155 -4.29 5.97 -10.17
CA LEU A 155 -4.39 5.98 -11.63
C LEU A 155 -5.43 4.97 -12.14
N LEU A 156 -5.38 3.72 -11.66
CA LEU A 156 -6.35 2.71 -12.06
C LEU A 156 -7.76 3.07 -11.57
N SER A 157 -7.86 3.57 -10.34
CA SER A 157 -9.09 4.14 -9.80
C SER A 157 -9.64 5.22 -10.73
N ALA A 158 -8.85 6.24 -11.10
CA ALA A 158 -9.31 7.33 -11.96
C ALA A 158 -9.77 6.90 -13.36
N LEU A 159 -9.27 5.77 -13.88
CA LEU A 159 -9.69 5.22 -15.17
C LEU A 159 -11.03 4.48 -15.10
N PHE A 160 -11.41 3.94 -13.93
CA PHE A 160 -12.60 3.09 -13.77
C PHE A 160 -13.68 3.70 -12.87
N ILE A 161 -13.32 4.62 -11.99
CA ILE A 161 -14.26 5.41 -11.20
C ILE A 161 -14.85 6.50 -12.09
N GLY A 162 -16.18 6.51 -12.18
CA GLY A 162 -16.94 7.61 -12.79
C GLY A 162 -16.98 8.84 -11.88
N GLU A 163 -18.16 9.23 -11.42
CA GLU A 163 -18.36 10.48 -10.67
C GLU A 163 -18.03 10.40 -9.17
N ARG A 164 -17.52 9.26 -8.68
CA ARG A 164 -17.21 9.09 -7.25
C ARG A 164 -15.86 9.71 -6.89
N ILE A 165 -15.70 10.05 -5.61
CA ILE A 165 -14.40 10.44 -5.06
C ILE A 165 -13.67 9.24 -4.46
N SER A 166 -12.34 9.27 -4.49
CA SER A 166 -11.46 8.22 -3.95
C SER A 166 -10.44 8.82 -2.97
N VAL A 167 -10.27 8.17 -1.81
CA VAL A 167 -9.35 8.58 -0.72
C VAL A 167 -8.82 7.35 0.02
N GLY A 168 -7.58 7.42 0.52
CA GLY A 168 -7.05 6.41 1.43
C GLY A 168 -5.68 5.88 1.04
N ALA A 169 -4.92 5.48 2.06
CA ALA A 169 -3.62 4.84 1.89
C ALA A 169 -3.72 3.37 1.40
N SER A 170 -4.94 2.83 1.28
CA SER A 170 -5.19 1.41 1.07
C SER A 170 -4.62 0.89 -0.26
N GLY A 171 -4.66 1.69 -1.34
CA GLY A 171 -3.99 1.33 -2.59
C GLY A 171 -2.47 1.13 -2.42
N ALA A 172 -1.81 2.00 -1.65
CA ALA A 172 -0.39 1.85 -1.33
C ALA A 172 -0.12 0.64 -0.42
N LEU A 173 -1.00 0.37 0.55
CA LEU A 173 -0.93 -0.83 1.40
C LEU A 173 -1.07 -2.13 0.57
N PHE A 174 -1.99 -2.17 -0.39
CA PHE A 174 -2.10 -3.28 -1.33
C PHE A 174 -0.85 -3.40 -2.22
N GLY A 175 -0.22 -2.28 -2.55
CA GLY A 175 1.10 -2.27 -3.17
C GLY A 175 2.19 -2.94 -2.33
N LEU A 176 2.21 -2.70 -1.02
CA LEU A 176 3.12 -3.39 -0.11
C LEU A 176 2.85 -4.91 -0.10
N LEU A 177 1.58 -5.33 -0.08
CA LEU A 177 1.20 -6.75 -0.19
C LEU A 177 1.62 -7.36 -1.54
N GLY A 178 1.45 -6.63 -2.64
CA GLY A 178 1.94 -7.03 -3.96
C GLY A 178 3.46 -7.20 -3.98
N GLY A 179 4.18 -6.26 -3.37
CA GLY A 179 5.63 -6.35 -3.20
C GLY A 179 6.06 -7.58 -2.41
N MET A 180 5.37 -7.88 -1.30
CA MET A 180 5.61 -9.10 -0.52
C MET A 180 5.41 -10.37 -1.35
N LEU A 181 4.41 -10.39 -2.24
CA LEU A 181 4.17 -11.56 -3.09
C LEU A 181 5.33 -11.75 -4.07
N SER A 182 5.79 -10.68 -4.73
CA SER A 182 6.95 -10.73 -5.63
C SER A 182 8.25 -11.10 -4.93
N GLU A 183 8.45 -10.61 -3.71
CA GLU A 183 9.56 -10.99 -2.85
C GLU A 183 9.55 -12.50 -2.57
N LEU A 184 8.40 -13.04 -2.14
CA LEU A 184 8.22 -14.45 -1.85
C LEU A 184 8.49 -15.32 -3.08
N LEU A 185 8.02 -14.89 -4.27
CA LEU A 185 8.26 -15.59 -5.53
C LEU A 185 9.74 -15.52 -5.94
N THR A 186 10.38 -14.36 -5.78
CA THR A 186 11.78 -14.13 -6.16
C THR A 186 12.75 -14.89 -5.27
N ASN A 187 12.42 -15.01 -3.99
CA ASN A 187 13.22 -15.63 -2.94
C ASN A 187 12.64 -16.97 -2.46
N TRP A 188 11.85 -17.65 -3.30
CA TRP A 188 11.11 -18.88 -2.97
C TRP A 188 11.94 -19.97 -2.24
N SER A 189 13.22 -20.09 -2.58
CA SER A 189 14.14 -21.07 -1.97
C SER A 189 14.58 -20.74 -0.54
N LEU A 190 14.38 -19.50 -0.07
CA LEU A 190 14.78 -19.08 1.28
C LEU A 190 13.71 -19.39 2.34
N TYR A 191 12.48 -19.65 1.93
CA TYR A 191 11.36 -19.89 2.83
C TYR A 191 11.15 -21.39 3.09
N GLU A 192 11.36 -21.81 4.34
CA GLU A 192 11.14 -23.21 4.75
C GLU A 192 9.65 -23.62 4.61
N LYS A 193 8.72 -22.72 4.98
CA LYS A 193 7.27 -22.92 4.87
C LYS A 193 6.65 -22.10 3.74
N LYS A 194 7.27 -22.13 2.56
CA LYS A 194 6.88 -21.31 1.38
C LYS A 194 5.40 -21.41 0.99
N LEU A 195 4.83 -22.62 0.97
CA LEU A 195 3.42 -22.81 0.61
C LEU A 195 2.49 -22.19 1.65
N GLY A 196 2.77 -22.37 2.94
CA GLY A 196 1.98 -21.75 4.01
C GLY A 196 2.01 -20.22 3.94
N ALA A 197 3.20 -19.64 3.74
CA ALA A 197 3.35 -18.20 3.56
C ALA A 197 2.59 -17.67 2.33
N LEU A 198 2.67 -18.39 1.20
CA LEU A 198 1.93 -18.04 -0.01
C LEU A 198 0.42 -18.10 0.21
N PHE A 199 -0.08 -19.19 0.79
CA PHE A 199 -1.52 -19.35 1.07
C PHE A 199 -2.03 -18.27 2.01
N THR A 200 -1.31 -17.97 3.09
CA THR A 200 -1.70 -16.90 4.02
C THR A 200 -1.73 -15.55 3.32
N LEU A 201 -0.71 -15.22 2.52
CA LEU A 201 -0.64 -13.94 1.83
C LEU A 201 -1.77 -13.80 0.80
N VAL A 202 -1.97 -14.81 -0.05
CA VAL A 202 -3.06 -14.84 -1.04
C VAL A 202 -4.42 -14.77 -0.37
N PHE A 203 -4.62 -15.50 0.73
CA PHE A 203 -5.87 -15.46 1.50
C PHE A 203 -6.17 -14.06 2.05
N ILE A 204 -5.17 -13.38 2.62
CA ILE A 204 -5.29 -11.99 3.07
C ILE A 204 -5.68 -11.08 1.91
N ILE A 205 -5.00 -11.19 0.76
CA ILE A 205 -5.30 -10.37 -0.42
C ILE A 205 -6.74 -10.59 -0.90
N VAL A 206 -7.16 -11.84 -1.05
CA VAL A 206 -8.50 -12.20 -1.53
C VAL A 206 -9.58 -11.72 -0.58
N ILE A 207 -9.40 -11.89 0.75
CA ILE A 207 -10.37 -11.38 1.72
C ILE A 207 -10.48 -9.86 1.67
N ASN A 208 -9.35 -9.14 1.60
CA ASN A 208 -9.42 -7.67 1.55
C ASN A 208 -10.10 -7.18 0.26
N LEU A 209 -9.84 -7.82 -0.89
CA LEU A 209 -10.56 -7.51 -2.13
C LEU A 209 -12.05 -7.87 -2.06
N ALA A 210 -12.40 -8.98 -1.39
CA ALA A 210 -13.79 -9.37 -1.19
C ALA A 210 -14.53 -8.36 -0.28
N VAL A 211 -13.87 -7.88 0.78
CA VAL A 211 -14.36 -6.79 1.63
C VAL A 211 -14.53 -5.50 0.81
N GLY A 212 -13.65 -5.24 -0.15
CA GLY A 212 -13.76 -4.04 -0.98
C GLY A 212 -14.88 -4.06 -2.04
N VAL A 213 -15.67 -5.13 -2.10
CA VAL A 213 -16.95 -5.16 -2.84
C VAL A 213 -18.06 -4.45 -2.06
N LEU A 214 -17.84 -4.20 -0.76
CA LEU A 214 -18.75 -3.39 0.03
C LEU A 214 -18.86 -2.00 -0.58
N PRO A 215 -20.07 -1.40 -0.54
CA PRO A 215 -20.23 -0.04 -1.02
C PRO A 215 -19.25 0.80 -0.24
N HIS A 216 -18.69 1.81 -0.90
CA HIS A 216 -17.81 2.79 -0.30
C HIS A 216 -16.30 2.47 -0.36
N VAL A 217 -15.91 1.23 -0.66
CA VAL A 217 -14.51 0.84 -0.92
C VAL A 217 -14.15 0.94 -2.41
N ASP A 218 -12.94 1.41 -2.73
CA ASP A 218 -12.43 1.46 -4.10
C ASP A 218 -11.50 0.28 -4.39
N ASN A 219 -12.11 -0.79 -4.92
CA ASN A 219 -11.37 -1.97 -5.33
C ASN A 219 -10.45 -1.74 -6.53
N PHE A 220 -10.71 -0.75 -7.39
CA PHE A 220 -9.78 -0.41 -8.48
C PHE A 220 -8.49 0.19 -7.94
N ALA A 221 -8.57 1.01 -6.90
CA ALA A 221 -7.38 1.48 -6.19
C ALA A 221 -6.57 0.32 -5.58
N HIS A 222 -7.23 -0.66 -4.99
CA HIS A 222 -6.57 -1.85 -4.42
C HIS A 222 -5.90 -2.70 -5.50
N ILE A 223 -6.60 -2.99 -6.59
CA ILE A 223 -6.06 -3.77 -7.72
C ILE A 223 -4.89 -3.04 -8.38
N GLY A 224 -5.03 -1.75 -8.66
CA GLY A 224 -3.98 -0.94 -9.30
C GLY A 224 -2.75 -0.81 -8.43
N GLY A 225 -2.96 -0.62 -7.12
CA GLY A 225 -1.90 -0.61 -6.12
C GLY A 225 -1.18 -1.94 -6.02
N PHE A 226 -1.93 -3.05 -5.91
CA PHE A 226 -1.38 -4.39 -5.86
C PHE A 226 -0.56 -4.74 -7.10
N LEU A 227 -1.08 -4.50 -8.31
CA LEU A 227 -0.38 -4.78 -9.56
C LEU A 227 0.91 -3.95 -9.67
N SER A 228 0.84 -2.66 -9.35
CA SER A 228 2.00 -1.78 -9.35
C SER A 228 3.05 -2.26 -8.35
N GLY A 229 2.63 -2.56 -7.12
CA GLY A 229 3.52 -3.05 -6.07
C GLY A 229 4.11 -4.42 -6.35
N PHE A 230 3.36 -5.32 -6.99
CA PHE A 230 3.84 -6.61 -7.46
C PHE A 230 4.97 -6.42 -8.49
N LEU A 231 4.75 -5.61 -9.52
CA LEU A 231 5.80 -5.34 -10.51
C LEU A 231 7.01 -4.62 -9.88
N LEU A 232 6.79 -3.61 -9.03
CA LEU A 232 7.84 -2.91 -8.30
C LEU A 232 8.60 -3.84 -7.34
N GLY A 233 7.96 -4.87 -6.81
CA GLY A 233 8.61 -5.88 -5.98
C GLY A 233 9.71 -6.63 -6.74
N PHE A 234 9.51 -6.96 -8.02
CA PHE A 234 10.57 -7.53 -8.86
C PHE A 234 11.69 -6.53 -9.18
N VAL A 235 11.42 -5.23 -9.05
CA VAL A 235 12.41 -4.16 -9.29
C VAL A 235 13.21 -3.83 -8.02
N PHE A 236 12.54 -3.63 -6.89
CA PHE A 236 13.11 -3.14 -5.64
C PHE A 236 13.46 -4.25 -4.65
N LEU A 237 12.69 -5.35 -4.61
CA LEU A 237 12.77 -6.36 -3.55
C LEU A 237 13.49 -7.65 -4.00
N ILE A 238 14.49 -7.52 -4.88
CA ILE A 238 15.18 -8.68 -5.48
C ILE A 238 15.93 -9.52 -4.42
N ARG A 239 16.47 -8.89 -3.38
CA ARG A 239 17.01 -9.57 -2.20
C ARG A 239 16.77 -8.73 -0.94
N PRO A 240 16.40 -9.35 0.19
CA PRO A 240 16.38 -8.65 1.47
C PRO A 240 17.79 -8.12 1.78
N GLN A 241 17.87 -6.88 2.26
CA GLN A 241 19.16 -6.25 2.57
C GLN A 241 19.81 -6.89 3.80
N PHE A 242 19.04 -7.63 4.60
CA PHE A 242 19.50 -8.33 5.80
C PHE A 242 19.60 -9.84 5.56
N GLY A 243 20.82 -10.38 5.63
CA GLY A 243 21.14 -11.80 5.50
C GLY A 243 20.68 -12.69 6.68
N TRP A 244 19.56 -12.38 7.33
CA TRP A 244 19.10 -13.02 8.57
C TRP A 244 18.84 -14.53 8.42
N ILE A 245 18.39 -14.97 7.24
CA ILE A 245 18.05 -16.38 6.98
C ILE A 245 19.30 -17.22 6.67
N LYS A 246 20.41 -16.63 6.22
CA LYS A 246 21.60 -17.39 5.78
C LYS A 246 22.62 -17.67 6.88
N GLN A 247 22.48 -17.06 8.05
CA GLN A 247 23.48 -17.17 9.13
C GLN A 247 23.05 -18.08 10.28
N ARG A 248 21.76 -18.43 10.39
CA ARG A 248 21.26 -19.25 11.49
C ARG A 248 21.54 -20.76 11.34
N ASN A 249 21.75 -21.24 10.11
CA ASN A 249 21.87 -22.66 9.79
C ASN A 249 23.18 -23.06 9.07
N ALA A 250 24.22 -22.22 9.08
CA ALA A 250 25.47 -22.53 8.38
C ALA A 250 26.59 -22.94 9.35
N PRO A 251 26.95 -24.24 9.43
CA PRO A 251 28.28 -24.63 9.86
C PRO A 251 29.28 -24.26 8.76
N GLN A 252 30.40 -23.62 9.12
CA GLN A 252 31.55 -23.37 8.24
C GLN A 252 32.73 -24.24 8.71
N PRO A 253 33.76 -24.57 7.87
CA PRO A 253 34.25 -23.76 6.75
C PRO A 253 34.74 -24.57 5.51
N PHE A 254 35.27 -23.83 4.52
CA PHE A 254 36.09 -24.30 3.39
C PHE A 254 35.36 -24.59 2.07
N SER A 255 35.27 -23.56 1.21
CA SER A 255 35.59 -23.70 -0.21
C SER A 255 35.66 -22.32 -0.87
N GLN A 256 36.80 -22.04 -1.50
CA GLN A 256 36.94 -21.00 -2.52
C GLN A 256 35.80 -21.14 -3.52
N THR A 257 34.90 -20.17 -3.62
CA THR A 257 33.81 -20.25 -4.59
C THR A 257 33.72 -18.98 -5.40
N LEU A 258 33.77 -19.19 -6.72
CA LEU A 258 33.48 -18.26 -7.81
C LEU A 258 32.65 -17.05 -7.37
N ILE A 259 32.98 -15.88 -7.91
CA ILE A 259 32.06 -14.75 -7.99
C ILE A 259 30.81 -15.24 -8.73
N LYS A 260 29.85 -15.83 -7.98
CA LYS A 260 28.55 -16.22 -8.51
C LYS A 260 27.86 -14.92 -8.92
N PRO A 261 27.22 -14.87 -10.11
CA PRO A 261 26.51 -13.67 -10.52
C PRO A 261 25.55 -13.23 -9.40
N LYS A 262 25.59 -11.94 -9.07
CA LYS A 262 24.85 -11.33 -7.95
C LYS A 262 23.33 -11.62 -8.04
N PHE A 263 22.84 -11.86 -9.26
CA PHE A 263 21.45 -12.17 -9.60
C PHE A 263 21.36 -13.47 -10.43
N ASN A 264 20.33 -14.28 -10.14
CA ASN A 264 20.00 -15.42 -10.99
C ASN A 264 19.41 -14.93 -12.32
N LYS A 265 19.58 -15.68 -13.42
CA LYS A 265 19.08 -15.30 -14.76
C LYS A 265 17.58 -14.95 -14.75
N TYR A 266 16.76 -15.74 -14.05
CA TYR A 266 15.32 -15.46 -13.92
C TYR A 266 15.01 -14.14 -13.21
N GLN A 267 15.80 -13.76 -12.19
CA GLN A 267 15.62 -12.50 -11.47
C GLN A 267 15.91 -11.30 -12.38
N CYS A 268 16.93 -11.40 -13.23
CA CYS A 268 17.24 -10.37 -14.22
C CYS A 268 16.12 -10.24 -15.26
N ILE A 269 15.62 -11.36 -15.77
CA ILE A 269 14.51 -11.37 -16.74
C ILE A 269 13.25 -10.76 -16.12
N SER A 270 12.86 -11.19 -14.92
CA SER A 270 11.71 -10.63 -14.20
C SER A 270 11.87 -9.14 -13.92
N TRP A 271 13.08 -8.69 -13.57
CA TRP A 271 13.39 -7.27 -13.37
C TRP A 271 13.18 -6.44 -14.64
N VAL A 272 13.77 -6.86 -15.77
CA VAL A 272 13.63 -6.15 -17.06
C VAL A 272 12.16 -6.13 -17.49
N LEU A 273 11.47 -7.27 -17.44
CA LEU A 273 10.07 -7.38 -17.84
C LEU A 273 9.18 -6.49 -16.96
N ALA A 274 9.36 -6.53 -15.64
CA ALA A 274 8.59 -5.70 -14.72
C ALA A 274 8.81 -4.21 -14.98
N LEU A 275 10.05 -3.79 -15.25
CA LEU A 275 10.37 -2.41 -15.57
C LEU A 275 9.67 -1.94 -16.86
N ILE A 276 9.70 -2.76 -17.92
CA ILE A 276 9.00 -2.47 -19.19
C ILE A 276 7.49 -2.34 -18.94
N LEU A 277 6.90 -3.29 -18.22
CA LEU A 277 5.46 -3.28 -17.93
C LEU A 277 5.04 -2.07 -17.09
N LEU A 278 5.86 -1.66 -16.12
CA LEU A 278 5.61 -0.45 -15.32
C LEU A 278 5.65 0.81 -16.19
N ILE A 279 6.71 0.98 -17.00
CA ILE A 279 6.86 2.17 -17.86
C ILE A 279 5.69 2.25 -18.85
N VAL A 280 5.39 1.16 -19.54
CA VAL A 280 4.30 1.10 -20.52
C VAL A 280 2.96 1.34 -19.81
N GLY A 281 2.67 0.62 -18.73
CA GLY A 281 1.39 0.71 -18.01
C GLY A 281 1.12 2.09 -17.41
N PHE A 282 2.12 2.71 -16.77
CA PHE A 282 1.95 4.07 -16.24
C PHE A 282 1.79 5.10 -17.36
N SER A 283 2.57 4.98 -18.44
CA SER A 283 2.50 5.92 -19.56
C SER A 283 1.15 5.82 -20.28
N THR A 284 0.70 4.60 -20.60
CA THR A 284 -0.59 4.39 -21.27
C THR A 284 -1.76 4.77 -20.38
N GLY A 285 -1.73 4.40 -19.10
CA GLY A 285 -2.76 4.77 -18.13
C GLY A 285 -2.87 6.28 -17.95
N LEU A 286 -1.74 6.98 -17.82
CA LEU A 286 -1.74 8.44 -17.66
C LEU A 286 -2.23 9.14 -18.93
N VAL A 287 -1.78 8.70 -20.11
CA VAL A 287 -2.28 9.25 -21.39
C VAL A 287 -3.77 9.00 -21.56
N ALA A 288 -4.27 7.80 -21.21
CA ALA A 288 -5.70 7.50 -21.27
C ALA A 288 -6.50 8.40 -20.32
N LEU A 289 -6.04 8.56 -19.07
CA LEU A 289 -6.69 9.42 -18.07
C LEU A 289 -6.75 10.87 -18.56
N LEU A 290 -5.61 11.42 -19.02
CA LEU A 290 -5.54 12.81 -19.49
C LEU A 290 -6.35 13.05 -20.77
N ARG A 291 -6.66 12.00 -21.54
CA ARG A 291 -7.60 12.06 -22.68
C ARG A 291 -9.06 11.91 -22.27
N GLY A 292 -9.36 11.75 -20.97
CA GLY A 292 -10.72 11.56 -20.47
C GLY A 292 -11.30 10.19 -20.79
N VAL A 293 -10.46 9.18 -21.04
CA VAL A 293 -10.94 7.80 -21.28
C VAL A 293 -11.49 7.22 -19.98
N ASN A 294 -12.76 6.81 -20.02
CA ASN A 294 -13.38 6.03 -18.96
C ASN A 294 -13.36 4.55 -19.35
N ALA A 295 -12.50 3.77 -18.70
CA ALA A 295 -12.34 2.34 -18.96
C ALA A 295 -13.59 1.53 -18.59
N ASN A 296 -14.44 2.05 -17.70
CA ASN A 296 -15.70 1.40 -17.34
C ASN A 296 -16.68 1.34 -18.53
N ASP A 297 -16.57 2.24 -19.52
CA ASP A 297 -17.41 2.24 -20.72
C ASP A 297 -17.12 1.02 -21.63
N TYR A 298 -15.93 0.42 -21.48
CA TYR A 298 -15.48 -0.74 -22.26
C TYR A 298 -15.66 -2.07 -21.50
N CYS A 299 -16.22 -2.03 -20.29
CA CYS A 299 -16.33 -3.21 -19.42
C CYS A 299 -17.67 -3.25 -18.67
N SER A 300 -18.61 -4.03 -19.18
CA SER A 300 -19.98 -4.13 -18.66
C SER A 300 -20.10 -4.79 -17.28
N TRP A 301 -19.04 -5.39 -16.74
CA TRP A 301 -19.03 -6.05 -15.43
C TRP A 301 -18.12 -5.38 -14.41
N CYS A 302 -17.32 -4.40 -14.85
CA CYS A 302 -16.30 -3.76 -14.00
C CYS A 302 -16.92 -3.00 -12.82
N HIS A 303 -18.14 -2.47 -12.95
CA HIS A 303 -18.82 -1.81 -11.83
C HIS A 303 -19.08 -2.74 -10.64
N TYR A 304 -19.24 -4.05 -10.87
CA TYR A 304 -19.41 -5.04 -9.80
C TYR A 304 -18.14 -5.30 -9.00
N LEU A 305 -16.97 -4.94 -9.53
CA LEU A 305 -15.72 -5.05 -8.77
C LEU A 305 -15.69 -4.08 -7.59
N SER A 306 -16.32 -2.91 -7.69
CA SER A 306 -16.39 -1.94 -6.58
C SER A 306 -17.69 -1.98 -5.78
N CYS A 307 -18.78 -2.52 -6.36
CA CYS A 307 -20.04 -2.62 -5.63
C CYS A 307 -20.96 -3.67 -6.26
N ILE A 308 -21.33 -4.69 -5.48
CA ILE A 308 -22.41 -5.63 -5.85
C ILE A 308 -23.70 -5.20 -5.12
N PRO A 309 -24.81 -4.90 -5.83
CA PRO A 309 -26.06 -4.53 -5.19
C PRO A 309 -26.68 -5.73 -4.46
N THR A 310 -27.22 -5.51 -3.26
CA THR A 310 -27.88 -6.56 -2.47
C THR A 310 -29.20 -6.04 -1.87
N SER A 311 -29.98 -6.92 -1.23
CA SER A 311 -31.18 -6.49 -0.50
C SER A 311 -30.90 -5.54 0.67
N ARG A 312 -29.64 -5.42 1.11
CA ARG A 312 -29.21 -4.55 2.22
C ARG A 312 -28.57 -3.23 1.78
N TRP A 313 -28.16 -3.07 0.52
CA TRP A 313 -27.55 -1.83 0.02
C TRP A 313 -27.63 -1.68 -1.51
N SER A 314 -27.61 -0.43 -1.98
CA SER A 314 -27.69 -0.05 -3.40
C SER A 314 -26.37 0.51 -3.91
N CYS A 315 -26.02 0.21 -5.17
CA CYS A 315 -24.85 0.74 -5.88
C CYS A 315 -25.17 1.94 -6.78
N ASN A 316 -26.39 2.47 -6.68
CA ASN A 316 -26.92 3.45 -7.65
C ASN A 316 -26.40 4.87 -7.32
N PRO A 317 -25.72 5.56 -8.25
CA PRO A 317 -25.17 6.90 -8.00
C PRO A 317 -26.24 8.02 -7.95
N LYS A 318 -27.51 7.73 -8.28
CA LYS A 318 -28.56 8.75 -8.54
C LYS A 318 -29.58 9.01 -7.42
N SER A 319 -29.54 8.32 -6.27
CA SER A 319 -30.55 8.55 -5.22
C SER A 319 -30.15 9.54 -4.13
N SER A 320 -29.12 10.36 -4.36
CA SER A 320 -28.77 11.41 -3.43
C SER A 320 -27.83 12.41 -4.09
N SER A 321 -28.34 13.61 -4.37
CA SER A 321 -27.50 14.78 -4.64
C SER A 321 -26.36 14.82 -3.61
N CYS A 322 -25.13 14.64 -4.07
CA CYS A 322 -23.90 14.67 -3.26
C CYS A 322 -23.88 13.73 -2.03
N VAL A 323 -23.77 12.41 -2.22
CA VAL A 323 -23.40 11.48 -1.12
C VAL A 323 -22.12 10.71 -1.44
N VAL A 324 -21.19 10.81 -0.50
CA VAL A 324 -19.82 10.29 -0.45
C VAL A 324 -19.80 8.78 -0.36
N THR A 325 -18.78 8.15 -0.93
CA THR A 325 -18.51 6.70 -0.82
C THR A 325 -17.22 6.48 0.03
N PHE A 326 -17.34 6.24 1.36
CA PHE A 326 -16.41 5.72 2.41
C PHE A 326 -15.64 4.34 2.34
N PHE A 327 -14.32 4.35 2.23
CA PHE A 327 -13.49 3.13 2.18
C PHE A 327 -13.37 2.33 3.48
#